data_AF-A0A8T3P1N1-F1
#
_entry.id   AF-A0A8T3P1N1-F1
#
_cell.length_a   1.000
_cell.length_b   1.000
_cell.length_c   1.000
_cell.angle_alpha   90.00
_cell.angle_beta   90.00
_cell.angle_gamma   90.00
#
_symmetry.space_group_name_H-M   'P 1'
#
loop_
_entity.id
_entity.type
_entity.pdbx_description
1 polymer ?
#
loop_
_entity_poly.entity_id
_entity_poly.type
_entity_poly.pdbx_seq_one_letter_code
_entity_poly.pdbx_strand_id
1 'polypeptide(L)'
;MLGFHFDPRNNGRLVELEFFRSSYRDQQASFDEFQRHLEVTYGPATRSGPGDEGFPWYEWDVAGTSIRHFVFDRFGPEEHLRIDEPEIPARLGLPLPSKTTPVSRLLTRNRVRRG
;
A
#
# COMPACT_ATOMS: atom_id res chain seq x y z
N MET A 1 -5.54 -15.05 -10.39
CA MET A 1 -4.06 -14.98 -10.33
C MET A 1 -3.70 -14.43 -8.96
N LEU A 2 -2.70 -15.00 -8.29
CA LEU A 2 -2.16 -14.46 -7.03
C LEU A 2 -0.93 -13.62 -7.38
N GLY A 3 -0.85 -12.42 -6.84
CA GLY A 3 0.25 -11.49 -7.07
C GLY A 3 0.75 -10.87 -5.77
N PHE A 4 1.96 -10.33 -5.82
CA PHE A 4 2.49 -9.46 -4.79
C PHE A 4 3.23 -8.28 -5.43
N HIS A 5 3.24 -7.15 -4.75
CA HIS A 5 3.96 -5.94 -5.13
C HIS A 5 4.76 -5.42 -3.92
N PHE A 6 5.95 -4.88 -4.19
CA PHE A 6 6.76 -4.19 -3.19
C PHE A 6 7.33 -2.91 -3.81
N ASP A 7 7.33 -1.83 -3.03
CA ASP A 7 7.88 -0.53 -3.42
C ASP A 7 8.97 -0.12 -2.40
N PRO A 8 10.26 -0.34 -2.70
CA PRO A 8 11.33 0.06 -1.81
C PRO A 8 11.55 1.58 -1.89
N ARG A 9 10.90 2.33 -1.01
CA ARG A 9 11.16 3.78 -0.86
C ARG A 9 12.35 4.02 0.07
N ASN A 10 12.86 5.26 0.11
CA ASN A 10 13.93 5.67 1.05
C ASN A 10 15.22 4.82 0.95
N ASN A 11 15.99 4.97 -0.14
CA ASN A 11 17.31 4.32 -0.30
C ASN A 11 17.28 2.78 -0.24
N GLY A 12 16.22 2.16 -0.77
CA GLY A 12 16.12 0.70 -0.87
C GLY A 12 15.52 0.00 0.35
N ARG A 13 14.94 0.75 1.32
CA ARG A 13 14.21 0.16 2.44
C ARG A 13 12.81 -0.26 1.99
N LEU A 14 12.39 -1.47 2.37
CA LEU A 14 11.02 -1.91 2.16
C LEU A 14 10.08 -1.11 3.08
N VAL A 15 9.17 -0.33 2.49
CA VAL A 15 8.18 0.45 3.25
C VAL A 15 6.74 -0.04 3.05
N GLU A 16 6.50 -0.80 1.99
CA GLU A 16 5.18 -1.26 1.59
C GLU A 16 5.29 -2.66 0.96
N LEU A 17 4.44 -3.57 1.43
CA LEU A 17 4.26 -4.90 0.87
C LEU A 17 2.77 -5.13 0.63
N GLU A 18 2.40 -5.55 -0.57
CA GLU A 18 1.02 -5.75 -0.97
C GLU A 18 0.82 -7.15 -1.57
N PHE A 19 -0.18 -7.87 -1.08
CA PHE A 19 -0.66 -9.13 -1.64
C PHE A 19 -2.04 -8.90 -2.24
N PHE A 20 -2.28 -9.45 -3.42
CA PHE A 20 -3.57 -9.30 -4.05
C PHE A 20 -3.94 -10.49 -4.93
N ARG A 21 -5.24 -10.64 -5.14
CA ARG A 21 -5.79 -11.57 -6.12
C ARG A 21 -6.96 -10.90 -6.85
N SER A 22 -7.01 -11.14 -8.15
CA SER A 22 -7.92 -10.46 -9.09
C SER A 22 -9.03 -11.35 -9.64
N SER A 23 -9.13 -12.60 -9.17
CA SER A 23 -10.12 -13.54 -9.67
C SER A 23 -10.52 -14.52 -8.58
N TYR A 24 -11.82 -14.50 -8.30
CA TYR A 24 -12.48 -15.30 -7.28
C TYR A 24 -13.62 -16.08 -7.92
N ARG A 25 -13.87 -17.28 -7.40
CA ARG A 25 -15.14 -17.97 -7.65
C ARG A 25 -16.26 -17.35 -6.81
N ASP A 26 -15.91 -16.92 -5.60
CA ASP A 26 -16.77 -16.25 -4.64
C ASP A 26 -15.89 -15.26 -3.86
N GLN A 27 -16.00 -13.97 -4.17
CA GLN A 27 -15.16 -12.94 -3.55
C GLN A 27 -15.58 -12.65 -2.11
N GLN A 28 -16.89 -12.74 -1.82
CA GLN A 28 -17.40 -12.53 -0.47
C GLN A 28 -16.86 -13.59 0.48
N ALA A 29 -16.93 -14.85 0.09
CA ALA A 29 -16.40 -15.95 0.91
C ALA A 29 -14.88 -15.81 1.14
N SER A 30 -14.12 -15.41 0.12
CA SER A 30 -12.68 -15.15 0.23
C SER A 30 -12.38 -14.05 1.24
N PHE A 31 -13.06 -12.91 1.08
CA PHE A 31 -12.89 -11.75 1.95
C PHE A 31 -13.25 -12.07 3.40
N ASP A 32 -14.38 -12.72 3.63
CA ASP A 32 -14.85 -13.08 4.99
C ASP A 32 -13.89 -14.08 5.65
N GLU A 33 -13.41 -15.08 4.91
CA GLU A 33 -12.45 -16.05 5.41
C GLU A 33 -11.13 -15.37 5.78
N PHE A 34 -10.60 -14.51 4.91
CA PHE A 34 -9.33 -13.84 5.17
C PHE A 34 -9.45 -12.83 6.31
N GLN A 35 -10.53 -12.06 6.35
CA GLN A 35 -10.84 -11.14 7.44
C GLN A 35 -10.88 -11.86 8.79
N ARG A 36 -11.56 -13.02 8.86
CA ARG A 36 -11.60 -13.83 10.07
C ARG A 36 -10.20 -14.29 10.50
N HIS A 37 -9.34 -14.67 9.55
CA HIS A 37 -7.96 -15.05 9.86
C HIS A 37 -7.14 -13.88 10.41
N LEU A 38 -7.30 -12.68 9.86
CA LEU A 38 -6.64 -11.48 10.37
C LEU A 38 -7.12 -11.14 11.78
N GLU A 39 -8.42 -11.22 12.05
CA GLU A 39 -8.98 -10.96 13.38
C GLU A 39 -8.54 -11.98 14.44
N VAL A 40 -8.43 -13.25 14.08
CA VAL A 40 -7.87 -14.29 14.97
C VAL A 40 -6.39 -14.03 15.27
N THR A 41 -5.65 -13.50 14.30
CA THR A 41 -4.19 -13.30 14.41
C THR A 41 -3.84 -12.02 15.16
N TYR A 42 -4.52 -10.92 14.84
CA TYR A 42 -4.20 -9.57 15.31
C TYR A 42 -5.21 -8.98 16.30
N GLY A 43 -6.33 -9.68 16.56
CA GLY A 43 -7.47 -9.15 17.30
C GLY A 43 -8.39 -8.31 16.40
N PRO A 44 -9.41 -7.64 16.97
CA PRO A 44 -10.32 -6.79 16.20
C PRO A 44 -9.55 -5.65 15.51
N ALA A 45 -10.02 -5.26 14.33
CA ALA A 45 -9.43 -4.14 13.59
C ALA A 45 -9.42 -2.86 14.43
N THR A 46 -8.31 -2.12 14.39
CA THR A 46 -8.17 -0.82 15.06
C THR A 46 -9.09 0.21 14.44
N ARG A 47 -9.25 0.15 13.11
CA ARG A 47 -10.12 1.03 12.32
C ARG A 47 -10.83 0.23 11.24
N SER A 48 -12.01 0.70 10.85
CA SER A 48 -12.74 0.19 9.71
C SER A 48 -13.60 1.31 9.09
N GLY A 49 -14.07 1.07 7.88
CA GLY A 49 -14.96 2.01 7.20
C GLY A 49 -15.54 1.44 5.92
N PRO A 50 -16.41 2.21 5.25
CA PRO A 50 -16.91 1.84 3.94
C PRO A 50 -15.75 1.79 2.93
N GLY A 51 -15.67 0.70 2.17
CA GLY A 51 -14.74 0.52 1.05
C GLY A 51 -15.49 0.48 -0.29
N ASP A 52 -14.85 -0.14 -1.28
CA ASP A 52 -15.35 -0.24 -2.65
C ASP A 52 -16.09 -1.56 -2.91
N GLU A 53 -16.89 -1.63 -3.97
CA GLU A 53 -17.55 -2.87 -4.44
C GLU A 53 -18.42 -3.59 -3.40
N GLY A 54 -18.93 -2.84 -2.41
CA GLY A 54 -19.75 -3.38 -1.32
C GLY A 54 -18.96 -4.00 -0.18
N PHE A 55 -17.62 -3.95 -0.22
CA PHE A 55 -16.74 -4.44 0.83
C PHE A 55 -16.29 -3.30 1.74
N PRO A 56 -16.27 -3.50 3.07
CA PRO A 56 -15.60 -2.58 3.98
C PRO A 56 -14.07 -2.69 3.83
N TRP A 57 -13.36 -1.72 4.39
CA TRP A 57 -11.93 -1.87 4.68
C TRP A 57 -11.70 -2.04 6.18
N TYR A 58 -10.64 -2.77 6.53
CA TYR A 58 -10.20 -2.98 7.90
C TYR A 58 -8.72 -2.64 8.02
N GLU A 59 -8.34 -2.07 9.16
CA GLU A 59 -6.96 -1.69 9.44
C GLU A 59 -6.56 -2.04 10.87
N TRP A 60 -5.36 -2.61 11.01
CA TRP A 60 -4.71 -2.90 12.28
C TRP A 60 -3.44 -2.08 12.42
N ASP A 61 -3.26 -1.44 13.58
CA ASP A 61 -2.02 -0.79 13.97
C ASP A 61 -1.23 -1.71 14.90
N VAL A 62 -0.25 -2.45 14.37
CA VAL A 62 0.54 -3.46 15.09
C VAL A 62 1.98 -2.99 15.22
N ALA A 63 2.39 -2.63 16.44
CA ALA A 63 3.75 -2.13 16.73
C ALA A 63 4.18 -0.96 15.82
N GLY A 64 3.23 -0.11 15.44
CA GLY A 64 3.45 1.02 14.54
C GLY A 64 3.38 0.68 13.05
N THR A 65 3.27 -0.60 12.67
CA THR A 65 3.01 -1.02 11.29
C THR A 65 1.51 -1.01 11.02
N SER A 66 1.09 -0.46 9.89
CA SER A 66 -0.31 -0.52 9.45
C SER A 66 -0.51 -1.74 8.56
N ILE A 67 -1.50 -2.57 8.88
CA ILE A 67 -1.94 -3.68 8.05
C ILE A 67 -3.36 -3.35 7.60
N ARG A 68 -3.63 -3.30 6.29
CA ARG A 68 -4.94 -2.97 5.74
C ARG A 68 -5.45 -4.07 4.82
N HIS A 69 -6.69 -4.49 5.05
CA HIS A 69 -7.42 -5.45 4.23
C HIS A 69 -8.62 -4.77 3.57
N PHE A 70 -8.73 -4.83 2.24
CA PHE A 70 -9.74 -4.10 1.47
C PHE A 70 -9.93 -4.70 0.07
N VAL A 71 -11.04 -4.35 -0.59
CA VAL A 71 -11.21 -4.57 -2.03
C VAL A 71 -11.00 -3.25 -2.77
N PHE A 72 -10.38 -3.32 -3.95
CA PHE A 72 -10.09 -2.18 -4.81
C PHE A 72 -10.38 -2.53 -6.27
N ASP A 73 -11.00 -1.61 -7.02
CA ASP A 73 -11.29 -1.81 -8.44
C ASP A 73 -10.35 -0.99 -9.33
N ARG A 74 -9.48 -1.69 -10.07
CA ARG A 74 -8.68 -1.11 -11.17
C ARG A 74 -9.09 -1.63 -12.54
N PHE A 75 -9.35 -2.94 -12.62
CA PHE A 75 -9.68 -3.68 -13.82
C PHE A 75 -10.69 -4.80 -13.51
N GLY A 76 -11.52 -4.59 -12.49
CA GLY A 76 -12.26 -5.59 -11.75
C GLY A 76 -11.86 -5.59 -10.27
N PRO A 77 -12.71 -6.15 -9.40
CA PRO A 77 -12.50 -6.12 -7.95
C PRO A 77 -11.32 -7.01 -7.55
N GLU A 78 -10.30 -6.39 -6.96
CA GLU A 78 -9.11 -7.03 -6.42
C GLU A 78 -9.21 -7.04 -4.90
N GLU A 79 -8.95 -8.18 -4.24
CA GLU A 79 -8.79 -8.24 -2.78
C GLU A 79 -7.33 -7.96 -2.44
N HIS A 80 -7.08 -7.10 -1.46
CA HIS A 80 -5.78 -6.58 -1.10
C HIS A 80 -5.48 -6.76 0.38
N LEU A 81 -4.29 -7.25 0.69
CA LEU A 81 -3.64 -7.06 1.98
C LEU A 81 -2.40 -6.20 1.80
N ARG A 82 -2.39 -5.03 2.42
CA ARG A 82 -1.28 -4.08 2.37
C ARG A 82 -0.66 -3.91 3.75
N ILE A 83 0.66 -3.95 3.81
CA ILE A 83 1.45 -3.77 5.02
C ILE A 83 2.38 -2.58 4.80
N ASP A 84 2.15 -1.51 5.54
CA ASP A 84 2.92 -0.27 5.48
C ASP A 84 3.72 -0.08 6.77
N GLU A 85 5.00 0.26 6.64
CA GLU A 85 5.76 0.82 7.76
C GLU A 85 5.07 2.10 8.26
N PRO A 86 5.21 2.44 9.55
CA PRO A 86 4.76 3.73 10.03
C PRO A 86 5.37 4.83 9.17
N GLU A 87 4.56 5.80 8.75
CA GLU A 87 5.10 7.09 8.34
C GLU A 87 5.89 7.62 9.54
N ILE A 88 7.22 7.47 9.53
CA ILE A 88 8.07 8.09 10.55
C ILE A 88 7.74 9.58 10.41
N PRO A 89 7.05 10.22 11.37
CA PRO A 89 6.76 11.63 11.27
C PRO A 89 8.11 12.29 11.49
N ALA A 90 8.80 12.62 10.40
CA ALA A 90 10.01 13.41 10.31
C ALA A 90 10.80 13.48 11.64
N ARG A 91 11.21 12.33 12.21
CA ARG A 91 11.99 12.32 13.46
C ARG A 91 13.41 12.88 13.27
N LEU A 92 13.68 13.44 12.09
CA LEU A 92 14.88 14.19 11.71
C LEU A 92 14.56 15.59 11.14
N GLY A 93 13.32 16.09 11.24
CA GLY A 93 12.97 17.45 10.80
C GLY A 93 13.15 17.71 9.29
N LEU A 94 13.17 16.66 8.46
CA LEU A 94 13.27 16.81 7.01
C LEU A 94 11.86 16.96 6.41
N PRO A 95 11.65 17.92 5.50
CA PRO A 95 10.34 18.15 4.90
C PRO A 95 9.90 16.94 4.07
N LEU A 96 8.62 16.59 4.18
CA LEU A 96 7.97 15.59 3.34
C LEU A 96 8.14 15.99 1.86
N PRO A 97 8.54 15.09 0.96
CA PRO A 97 8.52 15.39 -0.47
C PRO A 97 7.07 15.65 -0.89
N SER A 98 6.82 16.86 -1.39
CA SER A 98 5.50 17.22 -1.91
C SER A 98 5.10 16.26 -3.02
N LYS A 99 3.87 15.74 -2.95
CA LYS A 99 3.24 14.95 -4.02
C LYS A 99 2.94 15.86 -5.22
N THR A 100 3.96 16.35 -5.91
CA THR A 100 3.83 16.94 -7.27
C THR A 100 5.22 17.27 -7.81
N THR A 101 5.79 16.38 -8.62
CA THR A 101 6.61 16.81 -9.76
C THR A 101 6.54 15.73 -10.84
N PRO A 102 5.95 16.01 -12.03
CA PRO A 102 6.06 15.11 -13.16
C PRO A 102 7.52 15.09 -13.65
N VAL A 103 8.05 13.88 -13.87
CA VAL A 103 9.38 13.67 -14.46
C VAL A 103 9.34 14.13 -15.91
N SER A 104 9.71 15.39 -16.16
CA SER A 104 10.03 15.89 -17.49
C SER A 104 10.89 17.15 -17.40
N ARG A 105 12.20 16.95 -17.53
CA ARG A 105 13.26 17.85 -18.02
C ARG A 105 14.48 17.90 -17.09
N LEU A 106 15.36 16.91 -17.28
CA LEU A 106 16.79 17.11 -17.06
C LEU A 106 17.57 16.37 -18.15
N LEU A 107 17.32 16.79 -19.39
CA LEU A 107 18.22 16.54 -20.51
C LEU A 107 18.36 17.84 -21.29
N THR A 108 19.14 18.80 -20.78
CA THR A 108 19.76 19.77 -21.69
C THR A 108 21.09 20.30 -21.14
N ARG A 109 22.16 19.90 -21.85
CA ARG A 109 23.40 20.64 -22.12
C ARG A 109 24.46 20.72 -21.03
N ASN A 110 25.26 19.66 -20.94
CA ASN A 110 26.71 19.83 -20.92
C ASN A 110 27.19 20.14 -22.35
N ARG A 111 27.61 21.39 -22.61
CA ARG A 111 28.46 21.71 -23.76
C ARG A 111 29.62 22.58 -23.30
N VAL A 112 30.73 21.89 -23.02
CA VAL A 112 32.12 22.22 -23.37
C VAL A 112 32.58 23.67 -23.15
N ARG A 113 33.41 23.87 -22.12
CA ARG A 113 34.51 24.85 -22.13
C ARG A 113 35.77 24.16 -22.67
N ARG A 114 36.37 24.70 -23.75
CA ARG A 114 37.79 24.56 -24.07
C ARG A 114 38.22 25.78 -24.89
N GLY A 115 39.38 26.35 -24.53
CA GLY A 115 40.19 27.26 -25.35
C GLY A 115 39.87 28.71 -25.16
#